data_AF-A0AAJ2E7X7-F1
#
_entry.id   AF-A0AAJ2E7X7-F1
#
_cell.length_a   1.000
_cell.length_b   1.000
_cell.length_c   1.000
_cell.angle_alpha   90.00
_cell.angle_beta   90.00
_cell.angle_gamma   90.00
#
_symmetry.space_group_name_H-M   'P 1'
#
loop_
_entity.id
_entity.type
_entity.pdbx_description
1 polymer ?
#
loop_
_entity_poly.entity_id
_entity_poly.type
_entity_poly.pdbx_seq_one_letter_code
_entity_poly.pdbx_strand_id
1 'polypeptide(L)'
;MRRIVLLCLVFSLGTGTARAASMADDGDLKKNLSSLEKQCQYQLDENLINRISKSSSKVDENVISIDFYLTIRPAKRDVEGKLTFACLTTKAEASEQKSLKKTTASAEIALEDSGGRYAREVAWQRKFEGQGWNGTIAYVNAVYGDQRKQRISDYFLICPDKNELTCFSFEIVKFKLSKRESNRIPEALLGIEIVNYRKSR
;
A
#
# COMPACT_ATOMS: atom_id res chain seq x y z
N MET A 1 -63.87 -40.11 6.54
CA MET A 1 -63.82 -38.87 7.34
C MET A 1 -62.42 -38.27 7.27
N ARG A 2 -62.34 -36.95 7.02
CA ARG A 2 -61.28 -35.99 7.39
C ARG A 2 -59.84 -36.09 6.81
N ARG A 3 -59.53 -35.07 5.99
CA ARG A 3 -58.33 -34.16 5.92
C ARG A 3 -56.97 -34.81 5.56
N ILE A 4 -56.41 -34.57 4.36
CA ILE A 4 -55.55 -33.43 3.92
C ILE A 4 -54.35 -33.15 4.84
N VAL A 5 -53.13 -33.28 4.30
CA VAL A 5 -51.94 -32.37 4.31
C VAL A 5 -50.77 -33.18 3.71
N LEU A 6 -50.55 -33.19 2.39
CA LEU A 6 -49.61 -32.34 1.63
C LEU A 6 -48.43 -31.76 2.44
N LEU A 7 -47.23 -32.30 2.24
CA LEU A 7 -45.99 -31.55 2.47
C LEU A 7 -44.97 -31.89 1.38
N CYS A 8 -44.95 -31.00 0.39
CA CYS A 8 -43.87 -30.83 -0.57
C CYS A 8 -42.64 -30.23 0.13
N LEU A 9 -41.44 -30.68 -0.27
CA LEU A 9 -40.19 -29.91 -0.24
C LEU A 9 -39.31 -30.54 -1.34
N VAL A 10 -39.61 -30.25 -2.62
CA VAL A 10 -39.02 -29.16 -3.43
C VAL A 10 -37.50 -29.20 -3.43
N PHE A 11 -36.98 -29.83 -4.49
CA PHE A 11 -35.67 -29.56 -5.07
C PHE A 11 -35.47 -28.04 -5.20
N SER A 12 -34.41 -27.51 -4.60
CA SER A 12 -33.87 -26.21 -4.98
C SER A 12 -32.46 -26.42 -5.53
N LEU A 13 -32.40 -26.37 -6.87
CA LEU A 13 -31.21 -26.07 -7.63
C LEU A 13 -30.65 -24.69 -7.25
N GLY A 14 -29.33 -24.53 -7.38
CA GLY A 14 -28.66 -23.24 -7.43
C GLY A 14 -28.25 -22.73 -6.04
N THR A 15 -27.06 -22.19 -5.83
CA THR A 15 -26.11 -21.60 -6.76
C THR A 15 -24.72 -21.80 -6.17
N GLY A 16 -23.77 -22.18 -7.01
CA GLY A 16 -22.36 -21.98 -6.68
C GLY A 16 -22.18 -20.53 -6.30
N THR A 17 -21.62 -20.29 -5.12
CA THR A 17 -21.23 -18.95 -4.70
C THR A 17 -20.10 -18.50 -5.61
N ALA A 18 -20.49 -17.92 -6.75
CA ALA A 18 -19.62 -17.08 -7.54
C ALA A 18 -19.14 -16.00 -6.58
N ARG A 19 -17.89 -16.14 -6.15
CA ARG A 19 -17.16 -15.13 -5.41
C ARG A 19 -17.14 -13.91 -6.32
N ALA A 20 -18.04 -12.96 -6.06
CA ALA A 20 -18.01 -11.68 -6.74
C ALA A 20 -16.63 -11.09 -6.48
N ALA A 21 -15.77 -11.13 -7.50
CA ALA A 21 -14.66 -10.21 -7.58
C ALA A 21 -15.34 -8.84 -7.63
N SER A 22 -15.30 -8.11 -6.51
CA SER A 22 -15.71 -6.71 -6.50
C SER A 22 -14.77 -6.00 -7.48
N MET A 23 -15.22 -5.83 -8.72
CA MET A 23 -14.61 -4.87 -9.62
C MET A 23 -14.59 -3.55 -8.85
N ALA A 24 -13.44 -2.90 -8.79
CA ALA A 24 -13.36 -1.54 -8.28
C ALA A 24 -14.52 -0.73 -8.90
N ASP A 25 -15.33 -0.09 -8.07
CA ASP A 25 -16.23 0.93 -8.59
C ASP A 25 -15.33 2.01 -9.20
N ASP A 26 -15.49 2.24 -10.51
CA ASP A 26 -14.67 3.21 -11.27
C ASP A 26 -14.74 4.61 -10.63
N GLY A 27 -15.89 4.93 -10.01
CA GLY A 27 -16.08 6.15 -9.22
C GLY A 27 -15.14 6.26 -8.01
N ASP A 28 -14.90 5.16 -7.30
CA ASP A 28 -14.01 5.12 -6.14
C ASP A 28 -12.54 5.27 -6.56
N LEU A 29 -12.14 4.66 -7.68
CA LEU A 29 -10.77 4.76 -8.19
C LEU A 29 -10.41 6.21 -8.54
N LYS A 30 -11.23 6.88 -9.34
CA LYS A 30 -10.98 8.26 -9.76
C LYS A 30 -10.91 9.22 -8.57
N LYS A 31 -11.79 9.04 -7.59
CA LYS A 31 -11.79 9.82 -6.34
C LYS A 31 -10.49 9.61 -5.56
N ASN A 32 -10.06 8.37 -5.40
CA ASN A 32 -8.84 8.04 -4.64
C ASN A 32 -7.57 8.53 -5.35
N LEU A 33 -7.51 8.46 -6.68
CA LEU A 33 -6.42 9.06 -7.46
C LEU A 33 -6.37 10.59 -7.29
N SER A 34 -7.52 11.27 -7.36
CA SER A 34 -7.57 12.72 -7.10
C SER A 34 -7.16 13.09 -5.66
N SER A 35 -7.47 12.26 -4.68
CA SER A 35 -7.03 12.48 -3.29
C SER A 35 -5.53 12.26 -3.14
N LEU A 36 -4.97 11.24 -3.79
CA LEU A 36 -3.54 10.96 -3.82
C LEU A 36 -2.76 12.16 -4.37
N GLU A 37 -3.23 12.73 -5.48
CA GLU A 37 -2.61 13.90 -6.12
C GLU A 37 -2.70 15.14 -5.24
N LYS A 38 -3.90 15.50 -4.78
CA LYS A 38 -4.15 16.78 -4.10
C LYS A 38 -3.67 16.81 -2.65
N GLN A 39 -3.74 15.68 -1.95
CA GLN A 39 -3.48 15.62 -0.52
C GLN A 39 -2.11 14.99 -0.23
N CYS A 40 -1.75 13.93 -0.96
CA CYS A 40 -0.48 13.25 -0.74
C CYS A 40 0.64 13.70 -1.70
N GLN A 41 0.33 14.51 -2.72
CA GLN A 41 1.28 15.01 -3.73
C GLN A 41 1.98 13.90 -4.53
N TYR A 42 1.31 12.75 -4.68
CA TYR A 42 1.74 11.65 -5.52
C TYR A 42 0.79 11.44 -6.69
N GLN A 43 1.29 10.90 -7.79
CA GLN A 43 0.48 10.41 -8.89
C GLN A 43 0.99 9.05 -9.34
N LEU A 44 0.09 8.27 -9.94
CA LEU A 44 0.41 6.97 -10.53
C LEU A 44 0.31 7.09 -12.05
N ASP A 45 1.27 6.51 -12.76
CA ASP A 45 1.24 6.43 -14.22
C ASP A 45 0.13 5.47 -14.69
N GLU A 46 -0.18 5.53 -15.99
CA GLU A 46 -1.21 4.66 -16.59
C GLU A 46 -0.89 3.18 -16.40
N ASN A 47 0.38 2.81 -16.39
CA ASN A 47 0.82 1.43 -16.24
C ASN A 47 0.52 0.87 -14.84
N LEU A 48 0.66 1.66 -13.77
CA LEU A 48 0.24 1.29 -12.42
C LEU A 48 -1.28 1.37 -12.28
N ILE A 49 -1.92 2.39 -12.84
CA ILE A 49 -3.39 2.55 -12.78
C ILE A 49 -4.08 1.33 -13.38
N ASN A 50 -3.63 0.86 -14.54
CA ASN A 50 -4.20 -0.30 -15.23
C ASN A 50 -3.99 -1.64 -14.47
N ARG A 51 -3.19 -1.65 -13.40
CA ARG A 51 -2.96 -2.82 -12.53
C ARG A 51 -3.78 -2.78 -11.26
N ILE A 52 -4.50 -1.69 -11.00
CA ILE A 52 -5.33 -1.53 -9.81
C ILE A 52 -6.61 -2.34 -9.97
N SER A 53 -6.79 -3.32 -9.09
CA SER A 53 -7.99 -4.16 -9.01
C SER A 53 -9.05 -3.59 -8.07
N LYS A 54 -8.62 -2.82 -7.06
CA LYS A 54 -9.44 -2.21 -6.02
C LYS A 54 -8.73 -1.00 -5.44
N SER A 55 -9.49 0.02 -5.05
CA SER A 55 -8.98 1.11 -4.23
C SER A 55 -9.91 1.40 -3.06
N SER A 56 -9.36 2.00 -2.00
CA SER A 56 -10.15 2.48 -0.86
C SER A 56 -9.43 3.62 -0.17
N SER A 57 -10.17 4.52 0.47
CA SER A 57 -9.60 5.56 1.32
C SER A 57 -10.28 5.59 2.68
N LYS A 58 -9.53 5.85 3.74
CA LYS A 58 -10.03 6.14 5.08
C LYS A 58 -9.48 7.49 5.52
N VAL A 59 -10.30 8.31 6.15
CA VAL A 59 -9.86 9.48 6.89
C VAL A 59 -9.97 9.17 8.37
N ASP A 60 -8.90 9.38 9.11
CA ASP A 60 -8.81 9.20 10.55
C ASP A 60 -8.16 10.43 11.16
N GLU A 61 -8.91 11.17 11.96
CA GLU A 61 -8.52 12.49 12.48
C GLU A 61 -7.99 13.42 11.37
N ASN A 62 -6.67 13.63 11.34
CA ASN A 62 -5.96 14.49 10.39
C ASN A 62 -5.15 13.71 9.36
N VAL A 63 -5.34 12.39 9.24
CA VAL A 63 -4.62 11.52 8.30
C VAL A 63 -5.61 10.92 7.30
N ILE A 64 -5.31 11.07 6.02
CA ILE A 64 -5.95 10.28 4.96
C ILE A 64 -5.03 9.12 4.59
N SER A 65 -5.58 7.91 4.65
CA SER A 65 -4.94 6.70 4.15
C SER A 65 -5.62 6.30 2.85
N ILE A 66 -4.84 6.07 1.80
CA ILE A 66 -5.30 5.66 0.47
C ILE A 66 -4.61 4.35 0.11
N ASP A 67 -5.41 3.32 -0.13
CA ASP A 67 -4.97 1.98 -0.48
C ASP A 67 -5.33 1.67 -1.94
N PHE A 68 -4.35 1.15 -2.68
CA PHE A 68 -4.51 0.60 -4.02
C PHE A 68 -4.05 -0.85 -4.04
N TYR A 69 -4.93 -1.77 -4.45
CA TYR A 69 -4.62 -3.19 -4.56
C TYR A 69 -4.20 -3.48 -6.00
N LEU A 70 -2.91 -3.79 -6.18
CA LEU A 70 -2.26 -3.98 -7.48
C LEU A 70 -1.99 -5.46 -7.73
N THR A 71 -2.08 -5.89 -8.99
CA THR A 71 -1.47 -7.14 -9.44
C THR A 71 -0.18 -6.84 -10.20
N ILE A 72 0.96 -7.31 -9.70
CA ILE A 72 2.27 -7.10 -10.32
C ILE A 72 2.96 -8.44 -10.63
N ARG A 73 3.85 -8.44 -11.62
CA ARG A 73 4.63 -9.62 -12.01
C ARG A 73 6.13 -9.37 -11.83
N PRO A 74 6.67 -9.44 -10.60
CA PRO A 74 8.09 -9.18 -10.35
C PRO A 74 8.99 -10.25 -11.00
N ALA A 75 8.48 -11.46 -11.24
CA ALA A 75 9.24 -12.50 -11.92
C ALA A 75 8.36 -13.33 -12.86
N LYS A 76 8.11 -14.61 -12.54
CA LYS A 76 7.37 -15.54 -13.41
C LYS A 76 5.89 -15.67 -13.06
N ARG A 77 5.46 -15.09 -11.94
CA ARG A 77 4.08 -15.19 -11.45
C ARG A 77 3.55 -13.84 -11.02
N ASP A 78 2.24 -13.74 -11.04
CA ASP A 78 1.52 -12.59 -10.52
C ASP A 78 1.48 -12.63 -9.00
N VAL A 79 1.58 -11.45 -8.42
CA VAL A 79 1.55 -11.22 -6.98
C VAL A 79 0.61 -10.04 -6.73
N GLU A 80 -0.36 -10.27 -5.85
CA GLU A 80 -1.21 -9.21 -5.34
C GLU A 80 -0.45 -8.44 -4.26
N GLY A 81 -0.49 -7.13 -4.32
CA GLY A 81 0.02 -6.27 -3.27
C GLY A 81 -0.87 -5.07 -3.01
N LYS A 82 -0.73 -4.49 -1.83
CA LYS A 82 -1.45 -3.30 -1.38
C LYS A 82 -0.44 -2.16 -1.28
N LEU A 83 -0.60 -1.16 -2.13
CA LEU A 83 0.14 0.09 -2.10
C LEU A 83 -0.65 1.09 -1.23
N THR A 84 -0.04 1.57 -0.16
CA THR A 84 -0.68 2.43 0.84
C THR A 84 0.07 3.75 0.96
N PHE A 85 -0.67 4.86 0.85
CA PHE A 85 -0.20 6.21 1.12
C PHE A 85 -0.94 6.75 2.34
N ALA A 86 -0.21 7.29 3.31
CA ALA A 86 -0.78 8.01 4.45
C ALA A 86 -0.26 9.45 4.42
N CYS A 87 -1.16 10.43 4.34
CA CYS A 87 -0.78 11.84 4.29
C CYS A 87 -1.68 12.70 5.19
N LEU A 88 -1.18 13.86 5.61
CA LEU A 88 -1.90 14.76 6.51
C LEU A 88 -2.91 15.60 5.72
N THR A 89 -4.15 15.67 6.18
CA THR A 89 -5.27 16.35 5.50
C THR A 89 -5.28 17.87 5.68
N THR A 90 -4.63 18.36 6.74
CA THR A 90 -4.47 19.78 7.01
C THR A 90 -3.01 20.17 6.85
N LYS A 91 -2.76 21.39 6.36
CA LYS A 91 -1.61 22.17 6.84
C LYS A 91 -1.88 22.47 8.33
N ALA A 92 -1.92 21.44 9.16
CA ALA A 92 -1.77 21.61 10.60
C ALA A 92 -0.56 22.54 10.72
N GLU A 93 -0.78 23.70 11.34
CA GLU A 93 0.20 24.76 11.43
C GLU A 93 1.57 24.12 11.62
N ALA A 94 2.53 24.45 10.76
CA ALA A 94 3.91 24.00 10.84
C ALA A 94 4.62 24.60 12.09
N SER A 95 3.86 24.72 13.18
CA SER A 95 4.26 24.95 14.55
C SER A 95 4.64 23.59 15.12
N GLU A 96 5.95 23.34 15.16
CA GLU A 96 6.62 22.19 15.78
C GLU A 96 6.66 20.86 15.03
N GLN A 97 6.47 20.84 13.70
CA GLN A 97 7.12 19.80 12.90
C GLN A 97 8.62 20.08 12.88
N LYS A 98 9.28 19.65 13.97
CA LYS A 98 10.72 19.43 14.08
C LYS A 98 11.16 18.86 12.76
N SER A 99 11.81 19.68 11.93
CA SER A 99 12.20 19.41 10.54
C SER A 99 12.18 17.92 10.26
N LEU A 100 11.21 17.41 9.48
CA LEU A 100 11.18 16.01 9.06
C LEU A 100 12.54 15.73 8.43
N LYS A 101 13.44 15.17 9.23
CA LYS A 101 14.85 15.07 8.89
C LYS A 101 14.87 14.01 7.81
N LYS A 102 15.48 14.31 6.67
CA LYS A 102 15.76 13.34 5.61
C LYS A 102 16.16 12.01 6.25
N THR A 103 15.27 11.04 6.13
CA THR A 103 15.38 9.75 6.80
C THR A 103 15.28 8.68 5.75
N THR A 104 16.21 7.74 5.78
CA THR A 104 16.15 6.56 4.92
C THR A 104 14.99 5.68 5.38
N ALA A 105 14.40 4.88 4.49
CA ALA A 105 13.32 3.97 4.84
C ALA A 105 13.65 3.05 6.04
N SER A 106 14.89 2.58 6.17
CA SER A 106 15.32 1.80 7.33
C SER A 106 15.36 2.61 8.63
N ALA A 107 15.68 3.91 8.54
CA ALA A 107 15.71 4.80 9.69
C ALA A 107 14.29 5.20 10.12
N GLU A 108 13.37 5.36 9.17
CA GLU A 108 11.94 5.53 9.46
C GLU A 108 11.36 4.30 10.16
N ILE A 109 11.64 3.09 9.64
CA ILE A 109 11.26 1.83 10.30
C ILE A 109 11.82 1.78 11.73
N ALA A 110 13.10 2.10 11.92
CA ALA A 110 13.73 2.09 13.24
C ALA A 110 13.13 3.13 14.20
N LEU A 111 12.69 4.28 13.69
CA LEU A 111 12.01 5.31 14.47
C LEU A 111 10.61 4.85 14.89
N GLU A 112 9.83 4.30 13.96
CA GLU A 112 8.50 3.72 14.24
C GLU A 112 8.58 2.56 15.24
N ASP A 113 9.63 1.74 15.16
CA ASP A 113 9.86 0.61 16.07
C ASP A 113 10.50 1.04 17.40
N SER A 114 10.93 2.30 17.52
CA SER A 114 11.60 2.79 18.72
C SER A 114 10.64 2.81 19.91
N GLY A 115 11.08 2.26 21.05
CA GLY A 115 10.25 2.12 22.24
C GLY A 115 9.31 0.91 22.24
N GLY A 116 9.29 0.11 21.17
CA GLY A 116 8.51 -1.12 21.07
C GLY A 116 9.22 -2.37 21.62
N ARG A 117 8.44 -3.40 21.97
CA ARG A 117 8.94 -4.76 22.31
C ARG A 117 9.38 -5.57 21.08
N TYR A 118 8.89 -5.17 19.91
CA TYR A 118 9.09 -5.84 18.64
C TYR A 118 9.67 -4.85 17.63
N ALA A 119 10.62 -5.29 16.82
CA ALA A 119 11.24 -4.48 15.77
C ALA A 119 11.26 -5.25 14.45
N ARG A 120 10.96 -4.56 13.35
CA ARG A 120 11.01 -5.09 11.99
C ARG A 120 12.45 -5.28 11.56
N GLU A 121 12.73 -6.43 10.96
CA GLU A 121 14.04 -6.74 10.41
C GLU A 121 14.10 -6.30 8.95
N VAL A 122 14.91 -5.28 8.69
CA VAL A 122 15.21 -4.80 7.33
C VAL A 122 16.16 -5.79 6.66
N ALA A 123 15.64 -6.60 5.75
CA ALA A 123 16.41 -7.60 5.01
C ALA A 123 17.36 -6.96 3.98
N TRP A 124 16.97 -5.82 3.39
CA TRP A 124 17.85 -4.95 2.63
C TRP A 124 17.26 -3.54 2.47
N GLN A 125 18.12 -2.55 2.19
CA GLN A 125 17.75 -1.20 1.77
C GLN A 125 18.57 -0.80 0.54
N ARG A 126 17.98 0.00 -0.36
CA ARG A 126 18.66 0.57 -1.53
C ARG A 126 18.18 1.99 -1.82
N LYS A 127 18.94 2.70 -2.66
CA LYS A 127 18.44 3.90 -3.34
C LYS A 127 17.27 3.50 -4.24
N PHE A 128 16.29 4.39 -4.32
CA PHE A 128 15.14 4.25 -5.19
C PHE A 128 15.00 5.53 -6.00
N GLU A 129 14.88 5.39 -7.31
CA GLU A 129 14.71 6.51 -8.24
C GLU A 129 13.34 6.33 -8.87
N GLY A 130 12.41 7.20 -8.51
CA GLY A 130 11.13 7.34 -9.19
C GLY A 130 11.21 8.39 -10.28
N GLN A 131 10.10 8.60 -11.00
CA GLN A 131 10.10 9.55 -12.10
C GLN A 131 10.21 10.99 -11.58
N GLY A 132 11.39 11.59 -11.71
CA GLY A 132 11.67 12.96 -11.27
C GLY A 132 11.93 13.10 -9.77
N TRP A 133 12.19 12.00 -9.05
CA TRP A 133 12.52 12.05 -7.63
C TRP A 133 13.39 10.87 -7.18
N ASN A 134 14.17 11.11 -6.12
CA ASN A 134 15.04 10.11 -5.53
C ASN A 134 14.61 9.84 -4.09
N GLY A 135 14.99 8.69 -3.57
CA GLY A 135 14.65 8.26 -2.23
C GLY A 135 15.33 6.96 -1.84
N THR A 136 14.73 6.26 -0.89
CA THR A 136 15.17 4.93 -0.47
C THR A 136 13.99 3.99 -0.37
N ILE A 137 14.26 2.71 -0.63
CA ILE A 137 13.32 1.61 -0.42
C ILE A 137 13.96 0.57 0.50
N ALA A 138 13.23 0.19 1.55
CA ALA A 138 13.63 -0.86 2.48
C ALA A 138 12.64 -2.02 2.41
N TYR A 139 13.16 -3.24 2.42
CA TYR A 139 12.38 -4.48 2.41
C TYR A 139 12.47 -5.17 3.76
N VAL A 140 11.30 -5.53 4.29
CA VAL A 140 11.09 -6.20 5.56
C VAL A 140 10.34 -7.51 5.31
N ASN A 141 10.77 -8.58 5.96
CA ASN A 141 10.09 -9.88 5.88
C ASN A 141 10.01 -10.64 7.21
N ALA A 142 10.50 -10.01 8.28
CA ALA A 142 10.46 -10.57 9.62
C ALA A 142 10.36 -9.46 10.67
N VAL A 143 9.93 -9.86 11.84
CA VAL A 143 9.96 -9.08 13.07
C VAL A 143 10.75 -9.87 14.09
N TYR A 144 11.55 -9.17 14.89
CA TYR A 144 12.30 -9.73 16.00
C TYR A 144 11.73 -9.19 17.32
N GLY A 145 11.49 -10.09 18.26
CA GLY A 145 11.02 -9.79 19.61
C GLY A 145 11.00 -11.06 20.43
N ASP A 146 11.06 -10.94 21.76
CA ASP A 146 11.03 -12.11 22.66
C ASP A 146 12.08 -13.17 22.35
N GLN A 147 13.28 -12.71 21.94
CA GLN A 147 14.40 -13.56 21.52
C GLN A 147 14.07 -14.47 20.33
N ARG A 148 13.02 -14.17 19.57
CA ARG A 148 12.55 -14.95 18.43
C ARG A 148 12.38 -14.08 17.21
N LYS A 149 12.69 -14.67 16.06
CA LYS A 149 12.43 -14.10 14.74
C LYS A 149 11.17 -14.73 14.17
N GLN A 150 10.17 -13.90 13.89
CA GLN A 150 8.93 -14.32 13.27
C GLN A 150 8.84 -13.74 11.87
N ARG A 151 8.56 -14.59 10.86
CA ARG A 151 8.30 -14.11 9.51
C ARG A 151 6.94 -13.40 9.44
N ILE A 152 6.92 -12.27 8.75
CA ILE A 152 5.70 -11.48 8.48
C ILE A 152 5.46 -11.34 6.98
N SER A 153 4.35 -10.73 6.56
CA SER A 153 4.11 -10.37 5.16
C SER A 153 5.29 -9.58 4.59
N ASP A 154 5.60 -9.84 3.32
CA ASP A 154 6.66 -9.09 2.65
C ASP A 154 6.21 -7.64 2.50
N TYR A 155 6.99 -6.74 3.07
CA TYR A 155 6.64 -5.34 3.23
C TYR A 155 7.79 -4.47 2.72
N PHE A 156 7.42 -3.40 2.03
CA PHE A 156 8.34 -2.42 1.48
C PHE A 156 7.94 -1.05 2.00
N LEU A 157 8.88 -0.31 2.59
CA LEU A 157 8.72 1.10 2.88
C LEU A 157 9.55 1.91 1.90
N ILE A 158 8.93 2.93 1.31
CA ILE A 158 9.55 3.82 0.34
C ILE A 158 9.46 5.23 0.87
N CYS A 159 10.62 5.88 1.01
CA CYS A 159 10.73 7.23 1.53
C CYS A 159 11.41 8.12 0.48
N PRO A 160 10.70 9.13 -0.07
CA PRO A 160 11.33 10.13 -0.92
C PRO A 160 12.35 10.96 -0.16
N ASP A 161 13.33 11.46 -0.88
CA ASP A 161 14.36 12.36 -0.41
C ASP A 161 13.85 13.83 -0.38
N LYS A 162 12.59 14.03 0.03
CA LYS A 162 11.89 15.31 0.16
C LYS A 162 11.19 15.39 1.52
N ASN A 163 11.62 16.32 2.38
CA ASN A 163 11.15 16.44 3.77
C ASN A 163 9.65 16.73 3.91
N GLU A 164 9.00 17.22 2.87
CA GLU A 164 7.57 17.59 2.89
C GLU A 164 6.64 16.42 2.53
N LEU A 165 7.21 15.26 2.18
CA LEU A 165 6.44 14.09 1.75
C LEU A 165 6.60 12.95 2.74
N THR A 166 5.48 12.31 3.03
CA THR A 166 5.43 11.10 3.84
C THR A 166 5.92 9.90 3.05
N CYS A 167 6.50 8.93 3.75
CA CYS A 167 6.79 7.63 3.15
C CYS A 167 5.49 6.91 2.77
N PHE A 168 5.57 6.04 1.77
CA PHE A 168 4.48 5.16 1.38
C PHE A 168 4.95 3.71 1.42
N SER A 169 4.02 2.77 1.44
CA SER A 169 4.35 1.36 1.62
C SER A 169 3.69 0.45 0.60
N PHE A 170 4.32 -0.69 0.37
CA PHE A 170 3.79 -1.76 -0.46
C PHE A 170 3.87 -3.09 0.29
N GLU A 171 2.74 -3.74 0.50
CA GLU A 171 2.63 -5.00 1.24
C GLU A 171 2.12 -6.12 0.33
N ILE A 172 2.77 -7.28 0.34
CA ILE A 172 2.32 -8.45 -0.41
C ILE A 172 1.15 -9.14 0.29
N VAL A 173 0.06 -9.34 -0.45
CA VAL A 173 -1.17 -9.97 0.03
C VAL A 173 -1.10 -11.48 -0.29
N LYS A 174 -1.15 -12.34 0.74
CA LYS A 174 -1.20 -13.82 0.70
C LYS A 174 0.12 -14.58 0.46
N PHE A 175 1.05 -14.09 -0.36
CA PHE A 175 2.23 -14.87 -0.75
C PHE A 175 3.53 -14.38 -0.13
N LYS A 176 4.53 -15.27 -0.11
CA LYS A 176 5.91 -14.89 0.18
C LYS A 176 6.72 -14.69 -1.08
N LEU A 177 7.60 -13.71 -1.06
CA LEU A 177 8.55 -13.45 -2.13
C LEU A 177 9.82 -14.27 -1.92
N SER A 178 10.32 -14.83 -3.01
CA SER A 178 11.72 -15.24 -3.10
C SER A 178 12.63 -14.01 -3.12
N LYS A 179 13.92 -14.20 -2.79
CA LYS A 179 14.93 -13.14 -2.89
C LYS A 179 14.98 -12.49 -4.28
N ARG A 180 14.75 -13.28 -5.34
CA ARG A 180 14.71 -12.79 -6.71
C ARG A 180 13.48 -11.91 -6.98
N GLU A 181 12.32 -12.30 -6.46
CA GLU A 181 11.09 -11.52 -6.60
C GLU A 181 11.17 -10.22 -5.81
N SER A 182 11.62 -10.26 -4.54
CA SER A 182 11.73 -9.04 -3.72
C SER A 182 12.68 -8.01 -4.34
N ASN A 183 13.80 -8.46 -4.91
CA ASN A 183 14.75 -7.59 -5.61
C ASN A 183 14.16 -6.86 -6.83
N ARG A 184 13.03 -7.33 -7.39
CA ARG A 184 12.40 -6.75 -8.58
C ARG A 184 11.15 -5.93 -8.29
N ILE A 185 10.72 -5.87 -7.02
CA ILE A 185 9.63 -5.00 -6.60
C ILE A 185 9.90 -3.52 -6.91
N PRO A 186 11.12 -2.96 -6.70
CA PRO A 186 11.37 -1.56 -7.06
C PRO A 186 11.05 -1.25 -8.52
N GLU A 187 11.46 -2.11 -9.45
CA GLU A 187 11.19 -1.96 -10.89
C GLU A 187 9.69 -1.98 -11.19
N ALA A 188 8.92 -2.81 -10.47
CA ALA A 188 7.47 -2.90 -10.65
C ALA A 188 6.71 -1.67 -10.14
N LEU A 189 7.35 -0.80 -9.35
CA LEU A 189 6.77 0.40 -8.72
C LEU A 189 7.28 1.72 -9.32
N LEU A 190 8.02 1.69 -10.44
CA LEU A 190 8.62 2.90 -11.05
C LEU A 190 7.59 3.95 -11.52
N GLY A 191 6.33 3.56 -11.74
CA GLY A 191 5.25 4.45 -12.18
C GLY A 191 4.71 5.40 -11.11
N ILE A 192 5.37 5.55 -9.96
CA ILE A 192 4.98 6.48 -8.89
C ILE A 192 5.75 7.78 -9.09
N GLU A 193 5.03 8.89 -9.24
CA GLU A 193 5.60 10.21 -9.46
C GLU A 193 5.21 11.18 -8.35
N ILE A 194 6.00 12.25 -8.18
CA ILE A 194 5.71 13.34 -7.26
C ILE A 194 5.18 14.53 -8.06
N VAL A 195 4.03 15.04 -7.64
CA VAL A 195 3.39 16.21 -8.25
C VAL A 195 4.24 17.44 -7.96
N ASN A 196 4.97 17.93 -8.95
CA ASN A 196 5.70 19.19 -8.82
C ASN A 196 4.78 20.36 -9.17
N TYR A 197 4.21 21.02 -8.17
CA TYR A 197 3.64 22.35 -8.37
C TYR A 197 4.79 23.32 -8.66
N ARG A 198 5.09 23.55 -9.94
CA ARG A 198 5.86 24.74 -10.32
C ARG A 198 5.05 25.94 -9.81
N LYS A 199 5.55 26.64 -8.80
CA LYS A 199 5.09 28.00 -8.51
C LYS A 199 5.28 28.79 -9.81
N SER A 200 4.16 29.11 -10.47
CA SER A 200 4.12 30.20 -11.45
C SER A 200 4.78 31.40 -10.77
N ARG A 201 5.89 31.86 -11.34
CA ARG A 201 6.55 33.10 -10.92
C ARG A 201 5.62 34.28 -11.14
#